data_AF-A0AAD3W659-F1
#
_entry.id   AF-A0AAD3W659-F1
#
_cell.length_a   1.000
_cell.length_b   1.000
_cell.length_c   1.000
_cell.angle_alpha   90.00
_cell.angle_beta   90.00
_cell.angle_gamma   90.00
#
_symmetry.space_group_name_H-M   'P 1'
#
loop_
_entity.id
_entity.type
_entity.pdbx_description
1 polymer ?
#
loop_
_entity_poly.entity_id
_entity_poly.type
_entity_poly.pdbx_seq_one_letter_code
_entity_poly.pdbx_strand_id
1 'polypeptide(L)'
;MEKSGIMKKYDYIMQSVSKTASVSRPPTAGNDIAARLGGLRILLDQNLSPGEQVTFAIQGNAGEGLACSNSNIFILKSGMAVGSITGRKCSKFSWDQVKSVDLKVGNLYGILEITDGKMPQYDANDITRAKKADNAITFLLSRKSEFDQAVSSIQSYLRK
;
A
#
# COMPACT_ATOMS: atom_id res chain seq x y z
N MET A 1 -9.42 45.07 33.74
CA MET A 1 -8.78 43.74 33.94
C MET A 1 -9.45 42.75 33.00
N GLU A 2 -8.77 42.54 31.87
CA GLU A 2 -9.21 41.77 30.70
C GLU A 2 -9.04 40.26 30.92
N LYS A 3 -10.10 39.48 30.67
CA LYS A 3 -10.01 38.05 30.31
C LYS A 3 -11.23 37.62 29.47
N SER A 4 -11.39 38.19 28.27
CA SER A 4 -12.44 37.74 27.33
C SER A 4 -11.99 37.71 25.87
N GLY A 5 -10.71 37.42 25.63
CA GLY A 5 -10.09 37.55 24.30
C GLY A 5 -9.55 36.26 23.66
N ILE A 6 -9.52 35.12 24.35
CA ILE A 6 -8.71 33.96 23.89
C ILE A 6 -9.56 32.76 23.42
N MET A 7 -10.81 32.61 23.86
CA MET A 7 -11.60 31.41 23.51
C MET A 7 -12.10 31.34 22.07
N LYS A 8 -12.29 32.46 21.36
CA LYS A 8 -12.89 32.43 20.01
C LYS A 8 -11.92 32.06 18.87
N LYS A 9 -10.60 32.08 19.11
CA LYS A 9 -9.62 31.72 18.07
C LYS A 9 -9.49 30.21 17.86
N TYR A 10 -9.75 29.41 18.90
CA TYR A 10 -9.64 27.95 18.80
C TYR A 10 -10.79 27.33 18.00
N ASP A 11 -12.01 27.85 18.13
CA ASP A 11 -13.15 27.37 17.33
C ASP A 11 -12.97 27.60 15.83
N TYR A 12 -12.35 28.71 15.43
CA TYR A 12 -12.12 29.02 14.02
C TYR A 12 -11.05 28.12 13.38
N ILE A 13 -10.04 27.71 14.15
CA ILE A 13 -9.02 26.78 13.66
C ILE A 13 -9.57 25.35 13.60
N MET A 14 -10.42 24.93 14.55
CA MET A 14 -11.05 23.60 14.51
C MET A 14 -12.05 23.42 13.34
N GLN A 15 -12.76 24.48 12.94
CA GLN A 15 -13.68 24.40 11.80
C GLN A 15 -12.99 24.38 10.43
N SER A 16 -11.78 24.95 10.31
CA SER A 16 -11.09 25.05 9.02
C SER A 16 -10.29 23.80 8.64
N VAL A 17 -9.82 23.00 9.60
CA VAL A 17 -9.23 21.67 9.31
C VAL A 17 -10.28 20.58 9.02
N SER A 18 -11.53 20.79 9.45
CA SER A 18 -12.64 19.84 9.20
C SER A 18 -13.20 19.92 7.77
N LYS A 19 -12.68 20.83 6.93
CA LYS A 19 -13.17 21.09 5.57
C LYS A 19 -12.18 20.69 4.47
N THR A 20 -11.31 19.73 4.75
CA THR A 20 -10.69 18.97 3.66
C THR A 20 -11.71 17.93 3.23
N ALA A 21 -12.37 18.19 2.11
CA ALA A 21 -13.34 17.31 1.50
C ALA A 21 -12.77 15.89 1.39
N SER A 22 -13.20 15.00 2.29
CA SER A 22 -13.22 13.58 1.99
C SER A 22 -14.22 13.43 0.85
N VAL A 23 -13.71 13.28 -0.37
CA VAL A 23 -14.48 12.70 -1.47
C VAL A 23 -14.79 11.27 -1.04
N SER A 24 -15.82 11.09 -0.22
CA SER A 24 -16.37 9.80 0.15
C SER A 24 -17.08 9.28 -1.09
N ARG A 25 -16.29 8.70 -2.01
CA ARG A 25 -16.85 7.90 -3.08
C ARG A 25 -17.56 6.72 -2.38
N PRO A 26 -18.88 6.54 -2.55
CA PRO A 26 -19.56 5.41 -1.95
C PRO A 26 -18.92 4.11 -2.46
N PRO A 27 -18.74 3.09 -1.59
CA PRO A 27 -18.22 1.80 -2.03
C PRO A 27 -19.18 1.26 -3.08
N THR A 28 -18.73 1.18 -4.33
CA THR A 28 -19.53 0.62 -5.40
C THR A 28 -19.61 -0.88 -5.11
N ALA A 29 -20.80 -1.35 -4.77
CA ALA A 29 -21.08 -2.73 -4.43
C ALA A 29 -20.82 -3.63 -5.64
N GLY A 30 -19.63 -4.21 -5.68
CA GLY A 30 -19.21 -5.21 -6.65
C GLY A 30 -17.74 -5.48 -6.41
N ASN A 31 -17.42 -6.58 -5.72
CA ASN A 31 -16.05 -7.01 -5.39
C ASN A 31 -15.09 -5.83 -5.16
N ASP A 32 -15.19 -5.19 -4.01
CA ASP A 32 -14.29 -4.08 -3.67
C ASP A 32 -12.87 -4.63 -3.46
N ILE A 33 -12.11 -4.72 -4.55
CA ILE A 33 -10.77 -5.31 -4.60
C ILE A 33 -9.88 -4.63 -3.56
N ALA A 34 -10.01 -3.32 -3.40
CA ALA A 34 -9.27 -2.53 -2.43
C ALA A 34 -9.64 -2.86 -0.96
N ALA A 35 -10.83 -3.40 -0.69
CA ALA A 35 -11.22 -3.82 0.66
C ALA A 35 -10.32 -4.93 1.22
N ARG A 36 -9.66 -5.73 0.36
CA ARG A 36 -8.68 -6.74 0.76
C ARG A 36 -7.49 -6.17 1.53
N LEU A 37 -7.22 -4.88 1.40
CA LEU A 37 -6.12 -4.19 2.10
C LEU A 37 -6.47 -3.78 3.53
N GLY A 38 -7.74 -3.91 3.95
CA GLY A 38 -8.21 -3.45 5.25
C GLY A 38 -7.85 -1.99 5.50
N GLY A 39 -7.15 -1.71 6.61
CA GLY A 39 -6.75 -0.35 6.99
C GLY A 39 -5.76 0.33 6.02
N LEU A 40 -5.10 -0.41 5.13
CA LEU A 40 -4.20 0.16 4.12
C LEU A 40 -4.98 0.74 2.92
N ARG A 41 -6.26 0.44 2.79
CA ARG A 41 -7.11 1.00 1.72
C ARG A 41 -7.14 2.53 1.73
N ILE A 42 -7.26 3.12 2.92
CA ILE A 42 -7.28 4.60 3.07
C ILE A 42 -6.01 5.21 2.47
N LEU A 43 -4.87 4.55 2.66
CA LEU A 43 -3.60 5.00 2.12
C LEU A 43 -3.55 4.85 0.59
N LEU A 44 -4.12 3.78 0.04
CA LEU A 44 -4.23 3.60 -1.41
C LEU A 44 -5.10 4.70 -2.04
N ASP A 45 -6.30 4.92 -1.48
CA ASP A 45 -7.28 5.88 -2.02
C ASP A 45 -6.71 7.31 -2.08
N GLN A 46 -5.84 7.68 -1.12
CA GLN A 46 -5.14 8.97 -1.10
C GLN A 46 -4.05 9.13 -2.16
N ASN A 47 -3.56 8.02 -2.74
CA ASN A 47 -2.45 7.99 -3.70
C ASN A 47 -2.88 7.60 -5.14
N LEU A 48 -4.16 7.24 -5.33
CA LEU A 48 -4.73 7.02 -6.64
C LEU A 48 -4.88 8.34 -7.38
N SER A 49 -4.46 8.35 -8.64
CA SER A 49 -4.73 9.46 -9.55
C SER A 49 -6.22 9.50 -9.92
N PRO A 50 -6.78 10.68 -10.25
CA PRO A 50 -8.16 10.77 -10.73
C PRO A 50 -8.39 9.83 -11.94
N GLY A 51 -9.42 8.99 -11.84
CA GLY A 51 -9.76 8.00 -12.88
C GLY A 51 -8.94 6.71 -12.86
N GLU A 52 -7.94 6.60 -11.96
CA GLU A 52 -7.18 5.37 -11.74
C GLU A 52 -8.07 4.32 -11.05
N GLN A 53 -8.08 3.10 -11.60
CA GLN A 53 -8.94 2.00 -11.11
C GLN A 53 -8.09 0.84 -10.62
N VAL A 54 -8.35 0.42 -9.38
CA VAL A 54 -7.67 -0.73 -8.76
C VAL A 54 -8.18 -2.02 -9.40
N THR A 55 -7.27 -2.81 -9.96
CA THR A 55 -7.55 -4.06 -10.66
C THR A 55 -7.17 -5.29 -9.84
N PHE A 56 -6.25 -5.14 -8.89
CA PHE A 56 -5.81 -6.21 -8.01
C PHE A 56 -5.34 -5.64 -6.67
N ALA A 57 -5.57 -6.37 -5.58
CA ALA A 57 -4.97 -6.06 -4.30
C ALA A 57 -4.82 -7.31 -3.44
N ILE A 58 -3.73 -7.36 -2.69
CA ILE A 58 -3.39 -8.43 -1.75
C ILE A 58 -2.74 -7.85 -0.50
N GLN A 59 -3.17 -8.36 0.66
CA GLN A 59 -2.56 -8.01 1.93
C GLN A 59 -1.34 -8.91 2.20
N GLY A 60 -0.23 -8.29 2.58
CA GLY A 60 0.97 -8.97 3.09
C GLY A 60 0.85 -9.28 4.59
N ASN A 61 1.99 -9.37 5.25
CA ASN A 61 2.08 -9.46 6.71
C ASN A 61 1.75 -8.11 7.37
N ALA A 62 1.72 -8.11 8.70
CA ALA A 62 1.24 -6.99 9.53
C ALA A 62 1.74 -5.61 9.07
N GLY A 63 0.80 -4.84 8.49
CA GLY A 63 1.03 -3.48 8.01
C GLY A 63 1.55 -3.38 6.58
N GLU A 64 1.55 -4.45 5.79
CA GLU A 64 2.04 -4.48 4.41
C GLU A 64 0.92 -4.85 3.43
N GLY A 65 0.96 -4.29 2.22
CA GLY A 65 0.01 -4.63 1.16
C GLY A 65 0.50 -4.20 -0.21
N LEU A 66 -0.01 -4.86 -1.23
CA LEU A 66 0.24 -4.53 -2.63
C LEU A 66 -1.10 -4.31 -3.33
N ALA A 67 -1.16 -3.26 -4.14
CA ALA A 67 -2.26 -3.04 -5.07
C ALA A 67 -1.73 -2.73 -6.46
N CYS A 68 -2.53 -3.09 -7.45
CA CYS A 68 -2.30 -2.75 -8.84
C CYS A 68 -3.52 -1.99 -9.35
N SER A 69 -3.24 -1.00 -10.19
CA SER A 69 -4.26 -0.30 -10.96
C SER A 69 -4.02 -0.52 -12.46
N ASN A 70 -4.86 0.10 -13.28
CA ASN A 70 -4.62 0.23 -14.71
C ASN A 70 -3.32 0.98 -15.07
N SER A 71 -2.70 1.72 -14.15
CA SER A 71 -1.55 2.60 -14.46
C SER A 71 -0.32 2.37 -13.59
N ASN A 72 -0.48 1.87 -12.36
CA ASN A 72 0.61 1.76 -11.39
C ASN A 72 0.49 0.51 -10.52
N ILE A 73 1.62 0.11 -9.93
CA ILE A 73 1.70 -0.77 -8.77
C ILE A 73 1.99 0.07 -7.53
N PHE A 74 1.36 -0.30 -6.42
CA PHE A 74 1.47 0.35 -5.13
C PHE A 74 1.96 -0.66 -4.09
N ILE A 75 3.03 -0.31 -3.39
CA ILE A 75 3.44 -0.98 -2.16
C ILE A 75 3.04 -0.09 -0.98
N LEU A 76 2.17 -0.62 -0.14
CA LEU A 76 1.57 0.08 1.00
C LEU A 76 2.17 -0.48 2.27
N LYS A 77 2.66 0.41 3.14
CA LYS A 77 3.18 0.06 4.45
C LYS A 77 2.63 0.94 5.55
N SER A 78 2.46 0.37 6.74
CA SER A 78 2.08 1.08 7.95
C SER A 78 2.70 0.49 9.21
N GLY A 79 2.69 1.26 10.29
CA GLY A 79 3.14 0.79 11.58
C GLY A 79 4.62 0.40 11.58
N MET A 80 4.91 -0.73 12.22
CA MET A 80 6.28 -1.23 12.35
C MET A 80 6.95 -1.55 11.00
N ALA A 81 6.19 -1.75 9.92
CA ALA A 81 6.76 -1.95 8.57
C ALA A 81 7.47 -0.69 8.03
N VAL A 82 7.09 0.49 8.52
CA VAL A 82 7.78 1.76 8.21
C VAL A 82 8.63 2.28 9.38
N GLY A 83 8.79 1.48 10.45
CA GLY A 83 9.58 1.84 11.62
C GLY A 83 8.90 2.78 12.62
N SER A 84 7.58 3.02 12.51
CA SER A 84 6.84 3.91 13.41
C SER A 84 5.38 3.46 13.58
N ILE A 85 4.86 3.46 14.82
CA ILE A 85 3.50 3.00 15.15
C ILE A 85 2.42 3.72 14.32
N THR A 86 2.57 5.02 14.09
CA THR A 86 1.61 5.84 13.32
C THR A 86 2.05 6.07 11.88
N GLY A 87 3.24 5.60 11.51
CA GLY A 87 3.80 5.80 10.19
C GLY A 87 2.98 5.10 9.11
N ARG A 88 2.89 5.73 7.95
CA ARG A 88 2.30 5.18 6.73
C ARG A 88 3.15 5.59 5.53
N LYS A 89 3.34 4.68 4.59
CA LYS A 89 4.11 4.92 3.36
C LYS A 89 3.46 4.21 2.18
N CYS A 90 3.28 4.95 1.09
CA CYS A 90 2.86 4.42 -0.19
C CYS A 90 4.00 4.61 -1.18
N SER A 91 4.55 3.53 -1.72
CA SER A 91 5.50 3.56 -2.82
C SER A 91 4.75 3.25 -4.10
N LYS A 92 4.77 4.19 -5.05
CA LYS A 92 4.06 4.10 -6.33
C LYS A 92 5.07 3.87 -7.44
N PHE A 93 4.81 2.87 -8.28
CA PHE A 93 5.64 2.50 -9.42
C PHE A 93 4.76 2.46 -10.67
N SER A 94 5.11 3.22 -11.70
CA SER A 94 4.41 3.15 -12.98
C SER A 94 4.79 1.87 -13.72
N TRP A 95 3.85 1.27 -14.46
CA TRP A 95 4.07 -0.03 -15.09
C TRP A 95 5.28 -0.06 -16.04
N ASP A 96 5.59 1.06 -16.70
CA ASP A 96 6.76 1.25 -17.56
C ASP A 96 8.11 1.13 -16.83
N GLN A 97 8.11 1.35 -15.52
CA GLN A 97 9.30 1.23 -14.66
C GLN A 97 9.47 -0.20 -14.13
N VAL A 98 8.42 -1.01 -14.14
CA VAL A 98 8.44 -2.35 -13.55
C VAL A 98 8.91 -3.37 -14.58
N LYS A 99 10.06 -3.99 -14.30
CA LYS A 99 10.64 -5.04 -15.14
C LYS A 99 10.08 -6.42 -14.79
N SER A 100 10.00 -6.74 -13.50
CA SER A 100 9.43 -7.99 -13.02
C SER A 100 8.84 -7.87 -11.62
N VAL A 101 7.99 -8.85 -11.30
CA VAL A 101 7.49 -9.09 -9.95
C VAL A 101 7.86 -10.52 -9.59
N ASP A 102 8.70 -10.65 -8.57
CA ASP A 102 9.36 -11.89 -8.21
C ASP A 102 8.89 -12.38 -6.85
N LEU A 103 8.69 -13.70 -6.75
CA LEU A 103 8.34 -14.37 -5.51
C LEU A 103 9.52 -15.17 -5.01
N LYS A 104 10.00 -14.85 -3.80
CA LYS A 104 11.07 -15.55 -3.12
C LYS A 104 10.52 -16.18 -1.86
N VAL A 105 10.93 -17.42 -1.58
CA VAL A 105 10.36 -18.21 -0.48
C VAL A 105 11.47 -18.75 0.39
N GLY A 106 11.34 -18.52 1.70
CA GLY A 106 12.17 -19.11 2.75
C GLY A 106 11.36 -20.11 3.57
N ASN A 107 11.89 -20.47 4.74
CA ASN A 107 11.33 -21.58 5.55
C ASN A 107 10.00 -21.25 6.24
N LEU A 108 9.74 -19.97 6.58
CA LEU A 108 8.52 -19.53 7.27
C LEU A 108 7.80 -18.39 6.56
N TYR A 109 8.54 -17.61 5.80
CA TYR A 109 8.08 -16.40 5.15
C TYR A 109 8.51 -16.41 3.69
N GLY A 110 7.75 -15.68 2.88
CA GLY A 110 8.16 -15.31 1.54
C GLY A 110 8.14 -13.79 1.37
N ILE A 111 8.73 -13.37 0.26
CA ILE A 111 8.81 -11.99 -0.19
C ILE A 111 8.22 -11.95 -1.60
N LEU A 112 7.33 -11.00 -1.83
CA LEU A 112 6.97 -10.57 -3.18
C LEU A 112 7.64 -9.21 -3.39
N GLU A 113 8.54 -9.12 -4.37
CA GLU A 113 9.28 -7.90 -4.69
C GLU A 113 9.04 -7.44 -6.12
N ILE A 114 9.00 -6.12 -6.30
CA ILE A 114 8.97 -5.43 -7.59
C ILE A 114 10.41 -5.03 -7.91
N THR A 115 10.82 -5.17 -9.18
CA THR A 115 12.13 -4.70 -9.61
C THR A 115 12.05 -3.97 -10.94
N ASP A 116 12.88 -2.93 -11.06
CA ASP A 116 13.19 -2.20 -12.30
C ASP A 116 14.60 -2.58 -12.84
N GLY A 117 15.26 -3.56 -12.21
CA GLY A 117 16.65 -3.95 -12.47
C GLY A 117 17.72 -3.14 -11.74
N LYS A 118 17.35 -2.06 -11.04
CA LYS A 118 18.25 -1.20 -10.22
C LYS A 118 17.89 -1.22 -8.74
N MET A 119 16.66 -1.57 -8.39
CA MET A 119 16.20 -1.70 -7.02
C MET A 119 16.96 -2.80 -6.26
N PRO A 120 17.19 -2.62 -4.95
CA PRO A 120 17.72 -3.68 -4.11
C PRO A 120 16.83 -4.92 -4.14
N GLN A 121 17.47 -6.08 -4.13
CA GLN A 121 16.83 -7.37 -4.03
C GLN A 121 17.07 -7.96 -2.64
N TYR A 122 16.08 -8.66 -2.10
CA TYR A 122 16.13 -9.17 -0.74
C TYR A 122 16.14 -10.70 -0.73
N ASP A 123 16.84 -11.28 0.25
CA ASP A 123 16.84 -12.71 0.50
C ASP A 123 15.61 -13.07 1.34
N ALA A 124 14.95 -14.20 1.03
CA ALA A 124 13.75 -14.64 1.76
C ALA A 124 14.02 -15.02 3.22
N ASN A 125 15.28 -15.20 3.61
CA ASN A 125 15.70 -15.40 5.00
C ASN A 125 15.97 -14.07 5.73
N ASP A 126 16.10 -12.93 5.03
CA ASP A 126 16.25 -11.59 5.63
C ASP A 126 14.95 -10.78 5.57
N ILE A 127 13.94 -11.29 6.27
CA ILE A 127 12.60 -10.70 6.36
C ILE A 127 12.64 -9.31 7.01
N THR A 128 13.57 -9.06 7.93
CA THR A 128 13.67 -7.77 8.63
C THR A 128 13.99 -6.64 7.65
N ARG A 129 14.89 -6.87 6.69
CA ARG A 129 15.18 -5.90 5.64
C ARG A 129 14.06 -5.82 4.62
N ALA A 130 13.54 -6.95 4.17
CA ALA A 130 12.47 -7.00 3.17
C ALA A 130 11.20 -6.26 3.64
N LYS A 131 10.83 -6.41 4.92
CA LYS A 131 9.68 -5.73 5.52
C LYS A 131 9.78 -4.20 5.48
N LYS A 132 11.00 -3.65 5.48
CA LYS A 132 11.24 -2.20 5.43
C LYS A 132 11.50 -1.69 4.01
N ALA A 133 11.68 -2.58 3.05
CA ALA A 133 12.01 -2.24 1.67
C ALA A 133 10.83 -1.55 0.98
N ASP A 134 11.08 -0.60 0.08
CA ASP A 134 9.99 0.14 -0.56
C ASP A 134 9.31 -0.62 -1.69
N ASN A 135 9.99 -1.63 -2.22
CA ASN A 135 9.61 -2.41 -3.39
C ASN A 135 9.14 -3.83 -3.06
N ALA A 136 8.98 -4.18 -1.78
CA ALA A 136 8.64 -5.56 -1.38
C ALA A 136 7.50 -5.62 -0.35
N ILE A 137 6.77 -6.72 -0.33
CA ILE A 137 5.91 -7.10 0.80
C ILE A 137 6.25 -8.52 1.25
N THR A 138 6.09 -8.78 2.53
CA THR A 138 6.31 -10.12 3.10
C THR A 138 5.00 -10.86 3.31
N PHE A 139 5.05 -12.19 3.32
CA PHE A 139 3.89 -13.06 3.59
C PHE A 139 4.31 -14.35 4.32
N LEU A 140 3.37 -15.03 4.97
CA LEU A 140 3.60 -16.34 5.58
C LEU A 140 3.62 -17.44 4.52
N LEU A 141 4.51 -18.43 4.67
CA LEU A 141 4.62 -19.55 3.72
C LEU A 141 3.28 -20.28 3.48
N SER A 142 2.42 -20.37 4.50
CA SER A 142 1.08 -20.95 4.39
C SER A 142 0.20 -20.26 3.34
N ARG A 143 0.49 -19.00 2.99
CA ARG A 143 -0.22 -18.20 1.97
C ARG A 143 0.47 -18.19 0.61
N LYS A 144 1.50 -19.02 0.39
CA LYS A 144 2.25 -19.05 -0.87
C LYS A 144 1.35 -19.21 -2.09
N SER A 145 0.34 -20.07 -2.04
CA SER A 145 -0.57 -20.28 -3.16
C SER A 145 -1.34 -19.01 -3.55
N GLU A 146 -1.78 -18.20 -2.58
CA GLU A 146 -2.43 -16.91 -2.82
C GLU A 146 -1.46 -15.95 -3.54
N PHE A 147 -0.19 -15.96 -3.14
CA PHE A 147 0.84 -15.10 -3.72
C PHE A 147 1.33 -15.57 -5.10
N ASP A 148 1.37 -16.88 -5.37
CA ASP A 148 1.61 -17.40 -6.71
C ASP A 148 0.50 -16.95 -7.68
N GLN A 149 -0.76 -16.99 -7.23
CA GLN A 149 -1.91 -16.49 -8.01
C GLN A 149 -1.85 -14.96 -8.19
N ALA A 150 -1.40 -14.23 -7.16
CA ALA A 150 -1.17 -12.80 -7.23
C ALA A 150 -0.15 -12.46 -8.32
N VAL A 151 1.01 -13.10 -8.30
CA VAL A 151 2.07 -12.88 -9.30
C VAL A 151 1.56 -13.23 -10.70
N SER A 152 0.84 -14.33 -10.87
CA SER A 152 0.25 -14.71 -12.15
C SER A 152 -0.72 -13.64 -12.69
N SER A 153 -1.56 -13.08 -11.79
CA SER A 153 -2.45 -11.97 -12.13
C SER A 153 -1.66 -10.72 -12.54
N ILE A 154 -0.64 -10.34 -11.77
CA ILE A 154 0.19 -9.15 -11.99
C ILE A 154 0.98 -9.26 -13.30
N GLN A 155 1.55 -10.43 -13.60
CA GLN A 155 2.30 -10.67 -14.83
C GLN A 155 1.45 -10.47 -16.10
N SER A 156 0.13 -10.69 -16.02
CA SER A 156 -0.76 -10.41 -17.15
C SER A 156 -0.86 -8.92 -17.52
N TYR A 157 -0.51 -8.02 -16.59
CA TYR A 157 -0.44 -6.57 -16.82
C TYR A 157 0.92 -6.12 -17.36
N LEU A 158 2.01 -6.81 -17.01
CA LEU A 158 3.36 -6.51 -17.52
C LEU A 158 3.57 -6.88 -19.00
N ARG A 159 2.74 -7.77 -19.55
CA ARG A 159 2.85 -8.23 -20.95
C ARG A 159 1.98 -7.44 -21.94
N LYS A 160 1.30 -6.39 -21.49
CA LYS A 160 0.47 -5.50 -22.33
C LYS A 160 1.25 -4.26 -22.69
#